data_AF-A0A4R8HV15-F1
#
_entry.id   AF-A0A4R8HV15-F1
#
_cell.length_a   1.000
_cell.length_b   1.000
_cell.length_c   1.000
_cell.angle_alpha   90.00
_cell.angle_beta   90.00
_cell.angle_gamma   90.00
#
_symmetry.space_group_name_H-M   'P 1'
#
loop_
_entity.id
_entity.type
_entity.pdbx_description
1 polymer ?
#
loop_
_entity_poly.entity_id
_entity_poly.type
_entity_poly.pdbx_seq_one_letter_code
_entity_poly.pdbx_strand_id
1 'polypeptide(L)'
;MRSTIARANFLSVVLIGVIVLALGWLAAHSERPLTSPSFALHVALGVLAGALLLAQLVLRFAVPPPALPARWSNGRRATTALCEFLVYLSLALLVATGALWGYFGGAPLEVFGHPLPVSPAADPRLADILGQAWAQPLGLGGATASEALLAAHRLLAYALAGSTALYLALGGFSRFSPQAPPPESTKRAPALIEPSPTSRLSSRLRLFGWLQFWPQLAIALASAVLLQFSTSGRAFSPSQTGYGDAIYWSLFAFLLLCAATALAFFYTRAAPSVAQADYLGVHKLTAFWFLTLGLAIGLIGVIVSFVGLSLSVSLLVAKTVSQPPGIAITDPNKIIRALDVFVLLVNFALLLAHFIGVSIAVFLTSEATRARFRFRIAEPPQESRA
;
A
#
# COMPACT_ATOMS: atom_id res chain seq x y z
N MET A 1 1.19 15.41 12.64
CA MET A 1 1.96 14.84 11.50
C MET A 1 2.37 13.43 11.81
N ARG A 2 3.08 13.21 12.93
CA ARG A 2 3.34 11.86 13.46
C ARG A 2 2.05 11.05 13.65
N SER A 3 0.97 11.67 14.14
CA SER A 3 -0.35 11.03 14.23
C SER A 3 -0.99 10.68 12.89
N THR A 4 -0.71 11.43 11.82
CA THR A 4 -1.24 11.15 10.47
C THR A 4 -0.50 10.00 9.82
N ILE A 5 0.83 9.95 9.98
CA ILE A 5 1.67 8.83 9.50
C ILE A 5 1.27 7.55 10.24
N ALA A 6 1.14 7.59 11.57
CA ALA A 6 0.68 6.44 12.36
C ALA A 6 -0.76 6.01 12.03
N ARG A 7 -1.62 6.93 11.58
CA ARG A 7 -2.98 6.62 11.10
C ARG A 7 -2.96 5.98 9.71
N ALA A 8 -2.20 6.55 8.79
CA ALA A 8 -2.07 6.05 7.43
C ALA A 8 -1.44 4.66 7.43
N ASN A 9 -0.35 4.46 8.18
CA ASN A 9 0.29 3.16 8.33
C ASN A 9 -0.66 2.13 8.96
N PHE A 10 -1.43 2.51 9.99
CA PHE A 10 -2.46 1.62 10.55
C PHE A 10 -3.54 1.23 9.54
N LEU A 11 -4.01 2.18 8.71
CA LEU A 11 -4.94 1.90 7.62
C LEU A 11 -4.33 0.95 6.59
N SER A 12 -3.06 1.15 6.22
CA SER A 12 -2.32 0.25 5.34
C SER A 12 -2.17 -1.15 5.91
N VAL A 13 -1.89 -1.29 7.21
CA VAL A 13 -1.84 -2.58 7.92
C VAL A 13 -3.18 -3.31 7.81
N VAL A 14 -4.30 -2.62 8.09
CA VAL A 14 -5.63 -3.22 8.00
C VAL A 14 -5.98 -3.60 6.55
N LEU A 15 -5.74 -2.70 5.60
CA LEU A 15 -6.05 -2.93 4.19
C LEU A 15 -5.25 -4.10 3.61
N ILE A 16 -3.93 -4.09 3.79
CA ILE A 16 -3.06 -5.17 3.31
C ILE A 16 -3.39 -6.47 4.04
N GLY A 17 -3.70 -6.44 5.34
CA GLY A 17 -4.17 -7.60 6.08
C GLY A 17 -5.41 -8.24 5.45
N VAL A 18 -6.41 -7.45 5.05
CA VAL A 18 -7.60 -7.94 4.34
C VAL A 18 -7.25 -8.52 2.97
N ILE A 19 -6.36 -7.87 2.21
CA ILE A 19 -5.90 -8.37 0.91
C ILE A 19 -5.17 -9.72 1.06
N VAL A 20 -4.27 -9.83 2.03
CA VAL A 20 -3.52 -11.06 2.32
C VAL A 20 -4.47 -12.20 2.71
N LEU A 21 -5.50 -11.93 3.52
CA LEU A 21 -6.54 -12.91 3.84
C LEU A 21 -7.29 -13.39 2.58
N ALA A 22 -7.70 -12.47 1.71
CA ALA A 22 -8.39 -12.82 0.47
C ALA A 22 -7.51 -13.63 -0.47
N LEU A 23 -6.23 -13.28 -0.61
CA LEU A 23 -5.27 -14.01 -1.43
C LEU A 23 -4.96 -15.40 -0.87
N GLY A 24 -4.86 -15.53 0.45
CA GLY A 24 -4.67 -16.81 1.12
C GLY A 24 -5.87 -17.74 0.90
N TRP A 25 -7.08 -17.19 1.00
CA TRP A 25 -8.32 -17.91 0.67
C TRP A 25 -8.35 -18.36 -0.80
N LEU A 26 -8.03 -17.45 -1.72
CA LEU A 26 -8.02 -17.73 -3.17
C LEU A 26 -6.96 -18.79 -3.52
N ALA A 27 -5.77 -18.71 -2.93
CA ALA A 27 -4.72 -19.70 -3.11
C ALA A 27 -5.16 -21.08 -2.62
N ALA A 28 -5.79 -21.16 -1.45
CA ALA A 28 -6.27 -22.41 -0.86
C ALA A 28 -7.34 -23.11 -1.71
N HIS A 29 -8.09 -22.37 -2.53
CA HIS A 29 -9.13 -22.91 -3.43
C HIS A 29 -8.67 -23.06 -4.88
N SER A 30 -7.39 -22.81 -5.18
CA SER A 30 -6.85 -23.03 -6.53
C SER A 30 -6.49 -24.50 -6.75
N GLU A 31 -6.49 -24.95 -8.01
CA GLU A 31 -6.10 -26.33 -8.36
C GLU A 31 -4.68 -26.69 -7.93
N ARG A 32 -3.79 -25.69 -7.89
CA ARG A 32 -2.38 -25.83 -7.47
C ARG A 32 -2.03 -24.76 -6.43
N PRO A 33 -2.42 -24.95 -5.16
CA PRO A 33 -2.31 -23.92 -4.13
C PRO A 33 -0.93 -23.28 -4.01
N LEU A 34 0.12 -24.11 -3.91
CA LEU A 34 1.49 -23.65 -3.64
C LEU A 34 2.19 -23.01 -4.83
N THR A 35 1.73 -23.27 -6.06
CA THR A 35 2.31 -22.69 -7.28
C THR A 35 1.40 -21.64 -7.90
N SER A 36 0.32 -21.27 -7.22
CA SER A 36 -0.63 -20.29 -7.73
C SER A 36 -0.05 -18.88 -7.63
N PRO A 37 -0.36 -17.98 -8.59
CA PRO A 37 0.03 -16.57 -8.49
C PRO A 37 -0.51 -15.90 -7.22
N SER A 38 -1.71 -16.31 -6.78
CA SER A 38 -2.34 -15.85 -5.54
C SER A 38 -1.51 -16.19 -4.31
N PHE A 39 -0.90 -17.37 -4.29
CA PHE A 39 -0.01 -17.79 -3.20
C PHE A 39 1.29 -16.99 -3.17
N ALA A 40 1.92 -16.80 -4.32
CA ALA A 40 3.13 -15.96 -4.42
C ALA A 40 2.85 -14.52 -3.94
N LEU A 41 1.71 -13.94 -4.34
CA LEU A 41 1.30 -12.62 -3.91
C LEU A 41 0.93 -12.59 -2.41
N HIS A 42 0.28 -13.64 -1.89
CA HIS A 42 -0.03 -13.79 -0.47
C HIS A 42 1.24 -13.74 0.39
N VAL A 43 2.27 -14.51 0.02
CA VAL A 43 3.56 -14.55 0.74
C VAL A 43 4.24 -13.18 0.70
N ALA A 44 4.35 -12.57 -0.49
CA ALA A 44 5.02 -11.29 -0.66
C ALA A 44 4.31 -10.15 0.10
N LEU A 45 2.98 -10.07 0.00
CA LEU A 45 2.19 -9.07 0.74
C LEU A 45 2.12 -9.38 2.24
N GLY A 46 2.22 -10.64 2.65
CA GLY A 46 2.33 -11.04 4.06
C GLY A 46 3.59 -10.50 4.71
N VAL A 47 4.74 -10.59 4.03
CA VAL A 47 6.00 -9.98 4.51
C VAL A 47 5.89 -8.45 4.57
N LEU A 48 5.29 -7.82 3.56
CA LEU A 48 5.02 -6.38 3.59
C LEU A 48 4.12 -5.98 4.76
N ALA A 49 3.08 -6.77 5.05
CA ALA A 49 2.21 -6.55 6.21
C ALA A 49 2.99 -6.62 7.53
N GLY A 50 3.93 -7.56 7.64
CA GLY A 50 4.86 -7.66 8.78
C GLY A 50 5.73 -6.42 8.95
N ALA A 51 6.33 -5.92 7.86
CA ALA A 51 7.14 -4.70 7.89
C ALA A 51 6.30 -3.47 8.31
N LEU A 52 5.08 -3.33 7.78
CA LEU A 52 4.16 -2.26 8.14
C LEU A 52 3.69 -2.37 9.59
N LEU A 53 3.50 -3.59 10.11
CA LEU A 53 3.17 -3.82 11.51
C LEU A 53 4.32 -3.41 12.43
N LEU A 54 5.57 -3.79 12.12
CA LEU A 54 6.75 -3.35 12.88
C LEU A 54 6.87 -1.83 12.89
N ALA A 55 6.73 -1.20 11.72
CA ALA A 55 6.69 0.25 11.61
C ALA A 55 5.55 0.85 12.47
N GLN A 56 4.37 0.20 12.50
CA GLN A 56 3.25 0.64 13.32
C GLN A 56 3.59 0.58 14.81
N LEU A 57 4.17 -0.52 15.28
CA LEU A 57 4.55 -0.69 16.70
C LEU A 57 5.59 0.37 17.12
N VAL A 58 6.59 0.63 16.28
CA VAL A 58 7.57 1.72 16.51
C VAL A 58 6.87 3.09 16.56
N LEU A 59 5.98 3.35 15.60
CA LEU A 59 5.21 4.60 15.56
C LEU A 59 4.30 4.76 16.79
N ARG A 60 3.81 3.67 17.39
CA ARG A 60 2.96 3.69 18.59
C ARG A 60 3.72 4.11 19.85
N PHE A 61 5.02 3.80 19.95
CA PHE A 61 5.87 4.31 21.03
C PHE A 61 6.05 5.84 20.94
N ALA A 62 6.16 6.37 19.72
CA ALA A 62 6.31 7.81 19.51
C ALA A 62 4.97 8.58 19.50
N VAL A 63 3.86 7.90 19.19
CA VAL A 63 2.54 8.50 19.03
C VAL A 63 1.43 7.53 19.50
N PRO A 64 0.84 7.77 20.68
CA PRO A 64 -0.27 6.94 21.14
C PRO A 64 -1.48 7.05 20.20
N PRO A 65 -2.31 6.00 20.09
CA PRO A 65 -3.55 6.06 19.33
C PRO A 65 -4.46 7.18 19.84
N PRO A 66 -5.17 7.89 18.94
CA PRO A 66 -6.23 8.80 19.34
C PRO A 66 -7.26 8.05 20.19
N ALA A 67 -7.72 8.70 21.25
CA ALA A 67 -8.76 8.14 22.12
C ALA A 67 -10.03 7.82 21.33
N LEU A 68 -10.69 6.72 21.71
CA LEU A 68 -12.01 6.39 21.18
C LEU A 68 -13.04 7.47 21.61
N PRO A 69 -14.13 7.66 20.85
CA PRO A 69 -15.11 8.70 21.15
C PRO A 69 -15.63 8.64 22.60
N ALA A 70 -15.62 9.77 23.30
CA ALA A 70 -16.06 9.86 24.70
C ALA A 70 -17.54 9.44 24.88
N ARG A 71 -18.37 9.68 23.86
CA ARG A 71 -19.79 9.29 23.80
C ARG A 71 -20.05 7.78 23.79
N TRP A 72 -19.03 6.95 23.56
CA TRP A 72 -19.20 5.49 23.56
C TRP A 72 -19.28 4.93 24.98
N SER A 73 -20.09 3.89 25.16
CA SER A 73 -20.12 3.11 26.40
C SER A 73 -18.76 2.44 26.69
N ASN A 74 -18.47 2.19 27.97
CA ASN A 74 -17.23 1.54 28.39
C ASN A 74 -17.00 0.19 27.72
N GLY A 75 -18.06 -0.63 27.62
CA GLY A 75 -18.02 -1.93 26.94
C GLY A 75 -17.60 -1.80 25.48
N ARG A 76 -18.24 -0.90 24.72
CA ARG A 76 -17.90 -0.69 23.30
C ARG A 76 -16.44 -0.25 23.11
N ARG A 77 -15.95 0.63 23.98
CA ARG A 77 -14.54 1.07 23.95
C ARG A 77 -13.58 -0.09 24.25
N ALA A 78 -13.86 -0.87 25.29
CA ALA A 78 -13.05 -2.03 25.66
C ALA A 78 -13.01 -3.07 24.54
N THR A 79 -14.17 -3.42 23.96
CA THR A 79 -14.25 -4.38 22.83
C THR A 79 -13.49 -3.88 21.61
N THR A 80 -13.59 -2.59 21.27
CA THR A 80 -12.85 -2.03 20.12
C THR A 80 -11.34 -2.05 20.36
N ALA A 81 -10.89 -1.74 21.59
CA ALA A 81 -9.48 -1.83 21.96
C ALA A 81 -8.96 -3.27 21.91
N LEU A 82 -9.74 -4.24 22.41
CA LEU A 82 -9.43 -5.66 22.33
C LEU A 82 -9.33 -6.13 20.87
N CYS A 83 -10.25 -5.71 20.00
CA CYS A 83 -10.18 -6.06 18.58
C CYS A 83 -8.92 -5.50 17.91
N GLU A 84 -8.53 -4.26 18.21
CA GLU A 84 -7.28 -3.69 17.68
C GLU A 84 -6.05 -4.46 18.16
N PHE A 85 -6.02 -4.84 19.44
CA PHE A 85 -4.96 -5.69 19.99
C PHE A 85 -4.89 -7.04 19.27
N LEU A 86 -6.04 -7.70 19.08
CA LEU A 86 -6.13 -8.98 18.39
C LEU A 86 -5.72 -8.87 16.92
N VAL A 87 -6.00 -7.76 16.24
CA VAL A 87 -5.51 -7.51 14.87
C VAL A 87 -3.98 -7.49 14.84
N TYR A 88 -3.32 -6.76 15.74
CA TYR A 88 -1.86 -6.72 15.79
C TYR A 88 -1.27 -8.08 16.16
N LEU A 89 -1.81 -8.73 17.19
CA LEU A 89 -1.31 -10.02 17.66
C LEU A 89 -1.46 -11.10 16.58
N SER A 90 -2.65 -11.19 15.98
CA SER A 90 -2.91 -12.19 14.93
C SER A 90 -2.01 -11.96 13.72
N LEU A 91 -1.83 -10.70 13.30
CA LEU A 91 -0.96 -10.39 12.15
C LEU A 91 0.52 -10.70 12.45
N ALA A 92 1.02 -10.39 13.65
CA ALA A 92 2.38 -10.74 14.06
C ALA A 92 2.59 -12.27 14.04
N LEU A 93 1.66 -13.02 14.61
CA LEU A 93 1.71 -14.47 14.66
C LEU A 93 1.54 -15.10 13.28
N LEU A 94 0.72 -14.52 12.39
CA LEU A 94 0.60 -14.96 10.99
C LEU A 94 1.93 -14.84 10.25
N VAL A 95 2.61 -13.71 10.38
CA VAL A 95 3.93 -13.49 9.75
C VAL A 95 4.94 -14.50 10.30
N ALA A 96 4.97 -14.68 11.62
CA ALA A 96 5.88 -15.63 12.26
C ALA A 96 5.61 -17.08 11.84
N THR A 97 4.35 -17.52 11.91
CA THR A 97 3.96 -18.89 11.52
C THR A 97 4.18 -19.15 10.03
N GLY A 98 3.92 -18.18 9.15
CA GLY A 98 4.17 -18.31 7.72
C GLY A 98 5.67 -18.40 7.38
N ALA A 99 6.50 -17.59 8.04
CA ALA A 99 7.96 -17.64 7.88
C ALA A 99 8.54 -18.96 8.40
N LEU A 100 8.12 -19.40 9.59
CA LEU A 100 8.56 -20.68 10.16
C LEU A 100 8.07 -21.87 9.33
N TRP A 101 6.86 -21.80 8.79
CA TRP A 101 6.32 -22.82 7.89
C TRP A 101 7.19 -22.96 6.63
N GLY A 102 7.56 -21.84 6.01
CA GLY A 102 8.49 -21.84 4.88
C GLY A 102 9.88 -22.36 5.23
N TYR A 103 10.39 -22.01 6.42
CA TYR A 103 11.70 -22.47 6.89
C TYR A 103 11.75 -23.99 7.07
N PHE A 104 10.75 -24.59 7.72
CA PHE A 104 10.72 -26.04 7.96
C PHE A 104 10.17 -26.87 6.79
N GLY A 105 9.40 -26.27 5.89
CA GLY A 105 8.74 -26.96 4.78
C GLY A 105 9.66 -27.47 3.66
N GLY A 106 10.97 -27.19 3.72
CA GLY A 106 11.98 -27.73 2.80
C GLY A 106 11.97 -27.15 1.37
N ALA A 107 10.88 -26.48 0.95
CA ALA A 107 10.79 -25.74 -0.31
C ALA A 107 10.94 -24.23 -0.06
N PRO A 108 11.82 -23.53 -0.79
CA PRO A 108 12.04 -22.11 -0.57
C PRO A 108 10.81 -21.30 -0.97
N LEU A 109 10.27 -20.53 -0.02
CA LEU A 109 9.24 -19.53 -0.30
C LEU A 109 9.87 -18.35 -1.06
N GLU A 110 9.18 -17.87 -2.08
CA GLU A 110 9.60 -16.67 -2.80
C GLU A 110 8.92 -15.41 -2.25
N VAL A 111 9.73 -14.40 -1.90
CA VAL A 111 9.26 -13.07 -1.53
C VAL A 111 9.70 -12.11 -2.63
N PHE A 112 8.73 -11.62 -3.40
CA PHE A 112 8.95 -10.79 -4.59
C PHE A 112 9.86 -11.45 -5.67
N GLY A 113 10.09 -12.77 -5.61
CA GLY A 113 11.02 -13.49 -6.50
C GLY A 113 12.37 -13.83 -5.85
N HIS A 114 12.58 -13.53 -4.56
CA HIS A 114 13.75 -13.97 -3.79
C HIS A 114 13.41 -15.18 -2.90
N PRO A 115 14.19 -16.28 -2.97
CA PRO A 115 13.98 -17.43 -2.10
C PRO A 115 14.37 -17.08 -0.65
N LEU A 116 13.51 -17.42 0.29
CA LEU A 116 13.78 -17.38 1.72
C LEU A 116 14.64 -18.58 2.16
N PRO A 117 15.41 -18.44 3.26
CA PRO A 117 16.19 -19.54 3.80
C PRO A 117 15.30 -20.71 4.22
N VAL A 118 15.81 -21.93 4.01
CA VAL A 118 15.17 -23.18 4.40
C VAL A 118 16.07 -23.95 5.36
N SER A 119 15.44 -24.72 6.24
CA SER A 119 16.12 -25.61 7.17
C SER A 119 16.80 -26.76 6.42
N PRO A 120 18.05 -27.11 6.76
CA PRO A 120 18.70 -28.30 6.23
C PRO A 120 18.09 -29.61 6.76
N ALA A 121 17.42 -29.57 7.91
CA ALA A 121 16.58 -30.66 8.41
C ALA A 121 15.14 -30.38 7.98
N ALA A 122 14.70 -31.05 6.90
CA ALA A 122 13.37 -30.87 6.35
C ALA A 122 12.31 -31.48 7.28
N ASP A 123 11.31 -30.66 7.63
CA ASP A 123 10.09 -30.97 8.35
C ASP A 123 10.20 -31.93 9.56
N PRO A 124 10.95 -31.56 10.61
CA PRO A 124 11.06 -32.36 11.84
C PRO A 124 9.69 -32.51 12.53
N ARG A 125 9.53 -33.56 13.35
CA ARG A 125 8.32 -33.67 14.18
C ARG A 125 8.34 -32.61 15.27
N LEU A 126 7.18 -32.05 15.57
CA LEU A 126 7.06 -31.02 16.61
C LEU A 126 7.49 -31.55 17.99
N ALA A 127 7.24 -32.84 18.24
CA ALA A 127 7.65 -33.53 19.46
C ALA A 127 9.17 -33.62 19.63
N ASP A 128 9.94 -33.65 18.53
CA ASP A 128 11.40 -33.68 18.56
C ASP A 128 11.98 -32.31 18.92
N ILE A 129 11.22 -31.23 18.69
CA ILE A 129 11.61 -29.84 18.99
C ILE A 129 11.16 -29.42 20.39
N LEU A 130 9.88 -29.64 20.73
CA LEU A 130 9.27 -29.14 21.97
C LEU A 130 9.36 -30.14 23.13
N GLY A 131 9.71 -31.40 22.83
CA GLY A 131 9.67 -32.51 23.77
C GLY A 131 8.27 -33.12 23.89
N GLN A 132 8.22 -34.45 24.10
CA GLN A 132 6.96 -35.19 24.18
C GLN A 132 6.02 -34.72 25.29
N ALA A 133 6.57 -34.22 26.40
CA ALA A 133 5.81 -33.70 27.54
C ALA A 133 4.93 -32.50 27.18
N TRP A 134 5.34 -31.68 26.20
CA TRP A 134 4.57 -30.52 25.72
C TRP A 134 3.71 -30.86 24.49
N ALA A 135 4.19 -31.75 23.62
CA ALA A 135 3.50 -32.08 22.37
C ALA A 135 2.26 -32.98 22.55
N GLN A 136 2.30 -33.94 23.48
CA GLN A 136 1.20 -34.88 23.74
C GLN A 136 -0.10 -34.22 24.25
N PRO A 137 -0.08 -33.40 25.32
CA PRO A 137 -1.32 -32.81 25.86
C PRO A 137 -2.00 -31.83 24.89
N LEU A 138 -1.26 -31.30 23.91
CA LEU A 138 -1.79 -30.42 22.86
C LEU A 138 -2.23 -31.19 21.60
N GLY A 139 -2.12 -32.52 21.57
CA GLY A 139 -2.45 -33.35 20.41
C GLY A 139 -1.47 -33.23 19.24
N LEU A 140 -0.27 -32.69 19.48
CA LEU A 140 0.76 -32.41 18.47
C LEU A 140 1.84 -33.49 18.41
N GLY A 141 1.71 -34.57 19.17
CA GLY A 141 2.73 -35.62 19.32
C GLY A 141 3.10 -36.35 18.03
N GLY A 142 2.21 -36.37 17.03
CA GLY A 142 2.46 -36.94 15.70
C GLY A 142 2.60 -35.93 14.56
N ALA A 143 2.33 -34.65 14.81
CA ALA A 143 2.31 -33.62 13.78
C ALA A 143 3.74 -33.20 13.39
N THR A 144 3.96 -32.98 12.10
CA THR A 144 5.20 -32.33 11.66
C THR A 144 5.18 -30.84 12.01
N ALA A 145 6.37 -30.21 12.00
CA ALA A 145 6.48 -28.78 12.23
C ALA A 145 5.65 -27.99 11.22
N SER A 146 5.71 -28.35 9.94
CA SER A 146 4.97 -27.69 8.89
C SER A 146 3.45 -27.86 9.04
N GLU A 147 2.97 -29.04 9.40
CA GLU A 147 1.53 -29.30 9.61
C GLU A 147 0.96 -28.44 10.74
N ALA A 148 1.63 -28.43 11.91
CA ALA A 148 1.19 -27.67 13.07
C ALA A 148 1.23 -26.16 12.80
N LEU A 149 2.28 -25.66 12.13
CA LEU A 149 2.41 -24.25 11.77
C LEU A 149 1.35 -23.82 10.76
N LEU A 150 1.03 -24.66 9.77
CA LEU A 150 -0.03 -24.38 8.80
C LEU A 150 -1.41 -24.35 9.45
N ALA A 151 -1.69 -25.28 10.37
CA ALA A 151 -2.94 -25.30 11.13
C ALA A 151 -3.07 -24.03 12.00
N ALA A 152 -2.02 -23.67 12.73
CA ALA A 152 -1.97 -22.44 13.51
C ALA A 152 -2.17 -21.20 12.63
N HIS A 153 -1.50 -21.13 11.47
CA HIS A 153 -1.63 -20.03 10.52
C HIS A 153 -3.08 -19.84 10.06
N ARG A 154 -3.79 -20.94 9.74
CA ARG A 154 -5.21 -20.89 9.36
C ARG A 154 -6.11 -20.38 10.49
N LEU A 155 -5.91 -20.87 11.72
CA LEU A 155 -6.67 -20.39 12.89
C LEU A 155 -6.45 -18.91 13.15
N LEU A 156 -5.20 -18.44 13.05
CA LEU A 156 -4.85 -17.03 13.19
C LEU A 156 -5.44 -16.18 12.08
N ALA A 157 -5.60 -16.71 10.86
CA ALA A 157 -6.26 -16.02 9.76
C ALA A 157 -7.73 -15.75 10.08
N TYR A 158 -8.45 -16.72 10.67
CA TYR A 158 -9.82 -16.51 11.14
C TYR A 158 -9.88 -15.50 12.29
N ALA A 159 -8.93 -15.54 13.23
CA ALA A 159 -8.86 -14.56 14.31
C ALA A 159 -8.62 -13.13 13.78
N LEU A 160 -7.72 -12.97 12.80
CA LEU A 160 -7.48 -11.68 12.13
C LEU A 160 -8.73 -11.21 11.39
N ALA A 161 -9.40 -12.09 10.65
CA ALA A 161 -10.61 -11.76 9.89
C ALA A 161 -11.74 -11.33 10.83
N GLY A 162 -12.03 -12.11 11.88
CA GLY A 162 -13.09 -11.83 12.85
C GLY A 162 -12.84 -10.55 13.65
N SER A 163 -11.61 -10.36 14.14
CA SER A 163 -11.24 -9.14 14.88
C SER A 163 -11.26 -7.89 13.99
N THR A 164 -10.82 -7.99 12.74
CA THR A 164 -10.90 -6.89 11.77
C THR A 164 -12.35 -6.55 11.46
N ALA A 165 -13.19 -7.54 11.12
CA ALA A 165 -14.60 -7.33 10.83
C ALA A 165 -15.35 -6.68 12.01
N LEU A 166 -15.11 -7.17 13.23
CA LEU A 166 -15.72 -6.60 14.44
C LEU A 166 -15.21 -5.18 14.73
N TYR A 167 -13.91 -4.93 14.56
CA TYR A 167 -13.33 -3.58 14.69
C TYR A 167 -13.97 -2.58 13.72
N LEU A 168 -14.22 -3.00 12.47
CA LEU A 168 -14.91 -2.20 11.46
C LEU A 168 -16.39 -1.96 11.83
N ALA A 169 -17.12 -3.01 12.21
CA ALA A 169 -18.52 -2.95 12.60
C ALA A 169 -18.76 -2.03 13.81
N LEU A 170 -17.84 -2.05 14.77
CA LEU A 170 -17.89 -1.16 15.93
C LEU A 170 -17.55 0.30 15.57
N GLY A 171 -17.11 0.58 14.34
CA GLY A 171 -16.75 1.91 13.87
C GLY A 171 -15.41 2.38 14.41
N GLY A 172 -14.43 1.48 14.57
CA GLY A 172 -13.12 1.80 15.15
C GLY A 172 -12.39 2.95 14.44
N PHE A 173 -12.66 3.17 13.16
CA PHE A 173 -12.13 4.31 12.40
C PHE A 173 -12.75 5.67 12.73
N SER A 174 -13.88 5.71 13.45
CA SER A 174 -14.51 6.97 13.89
C SER A 174 -13.64 7.80 14.83
N ARG A 175 -12.63 7.18 15.47
CA ARG A 175 -11.59 7.87 16.25
C ARG A 175 -10.68 8.76 15.39
N PHE A 176 -10.71 8.59 14.07
CA PHE A 176 -9.95 9.39 13.12
C PHE A 176 -10.78 10.49 12.47
N SER A 177 -12.10 10.52 12.68
CA SER A 177 -12.96 11.60 12.25
C SER A 177 -12.61 12.89 13.01
N PRO A 178 -12.58 14.06 12.33
CA PRO A 178 -12.45 15.34 13.00
C PRO A 178 -13.57 15.51 14.04
N GLN A 179 -13.22 15.84 15.29
CA GLN A 179 -14.24 16.29 16.23
C GLN A 179 -14.69 17.70 15.82
N ALA A 180 -15.97 17.99 16.02
CA ALA A 180 -16.48 19.34 15.83
C ALA A 180 -15.66 20.30 16.72
N PRO A 181 -15.19 21.43 16.20
CA PRO A 181 -14.51 22.41 17.01
C PRO A 181 -15.40 22.85 18.18
N PRO A 182 -14.83 23.18 19.35
CA PRO A 182 -15.61 23.77 20.43
C PRO A 182 -16.33 25.03 19.92
N PRO A 183 -17.54 25.34 20.43
CA PRO A 183 -18.39 26.44 19.92
C PRO A 183 -17.71 27.82 19.96
N GLU A 184 -16.61 27.95 20.70
CA GLU A 184 -15.80 29.16 20.80
C GLU A 184 -14.96 29.47 19.55
N SER A 185 -14.49 28.47 18.79
CA SER A 185 -13.70 28.72 17.57
C SER A 185 -14.55 29.24 16.42
N THR A 186 -15.85 28.96 16.45
CA THR A 186 -16.83 29.46 15.47
C THR A 186 -17.06 30.97 15.59
N LYS A 187 -16.70 31.58 16.74
CA LYS A 187 -16.88 33.02 17.00
C LYS A 187 -15.76 33.91 16.42
N ARG A 188 -14.72 33.33 15.80
CA ARG A 188 -13.53 34.07 15.35
C ARG A 188 -13.32 34.01 13.83
N ALA A 189 -14.39 34.15 13.05
CA ALA A 189 -14.29 34.37 11.60
C ALA A 189 -14.60 35.85 11.31
N PRO A 190 -13.59 36.74 11.21
CA PRO A 190 -13.83 38.09 10.73
C PRO A 190 -14.22 38.02 9.24
N ALA A 191 -15.27 38.76 8.90
CA ALA A 191 -15.70 39.00 7.53
C ALA A 191 -14.57 39.71 6.77
N LEU A 192 -13.90 39.00 5.87
CA LEU A 192 -12.98 39.60 4.89
C LEU A 192 -13.70 39.64 3.54
N ILE A 193 -13.81 40.85 2.99
CA ILE A 193 -14.51 41.20 1.75
C ILE A 193 -13.72 40.77 0.48
N GLU A 194 -12.55 40.15 0.64
CA GLU A 194 -11.75 39.54 -0.42
C GLU A 194 -11.82 38.00 -0.33
N PRO A 195 -11.81 37.24 -1.45
CA PRO A 195 -11.74 35.78 -1.38
C PRO A 195 -10.48 35.39 -0.59
N SER A 196 -10.70 34.81 0.58
CA SER A 196 -9.64 34.40 1.49
C SER A 196 -8.56 33.59 0.76
N PRO A 197 -7.26 33.74 1.09
CA PRO A 197 -6.18 32.97 0.48
C PRO A 197 -6.44 31.45 0.44
N THR A 198 -7.23 30.95 1.38
CA THR A 198 -7.70 29.56 1.49
C THR A 198 -8.75 29.17 0.44
N SER A 199 -9.67 30.07 0.08
CA SER A 199 -10.67 29.85 -0.99
C SER A 199 -10.01 29.68 -2.36
N ARG A 200 -9.03 30.54 -2.70
CA ARG A 200 -8.29 30.42 -3.96
C ARG A 200 -7.50 29.12 -4.04
N LEU A 201 -6.87 28.70 -2.94
CA LEU A 201 -6.15 27.43 -2.85
C LEU A 201 -7.10 26.23 -3.01
N SER A 202 -8.27 26.27 -2.37
CA SER A 202 -9.30 25.23 -2.52
C SER A 202 -9.71 25.03 -3.98
N SER A 203 -9.96 26.12 -4.71
CA SER A 203 -10.28 26.06 -6.14
C SER A 203 -9.14 25.47 -6.98
N ARG A 204 -7.88 25.84 -6.70
CA ARG A 204 -6.70 25.26 -7.37
C ARG A 204 -6.57 23.76 -7.08
N LEU A 205 -6.71 23.34 -5.82
CA LEU A 205 -6.68 21.94 -5.42
C LEU A 205 -7.76 21.12 -6.15
N ARG A 206 -8.97 21.66 -6.31
CA ARG A 206 -10.05 20.99 -7.06
C ARG A 206 -9.72 20.85 -8.54
N LEU A 207 -9.33 21.95 -9.19
CA LEU A 207 -9.08 21.96 -10.63
C LEU A 207 -7.93 21.01 -10.99
N PHE A 208 -6.77 21.19 -10.37
CA PHE A 208 -5.59 20.39 -10.67
C PHE A 208 -5.71 18.96 -10.15
N GLY A 209 -6.50 18.76 -9.09
CA GLY A 209 -6.87 17.43 -8.63
C GLY A 209 -7.67 16.62 -9.66
N TRP A 210 -8.68 17.23 -10.30
CA TRP A 210 -9.41 16.59 -11.39
C TRP A 210 -8.57 16.43 -12.67
N LEU A 211 -7.71 17.42 -12.97
CA LEU A 211 -6.77 17.33 -14.09
C LEU A 211 -5.72 16.23 -13.89
N GLN A 212 -5.37 15.89 -12.65
CA GLN A 212 -4.53 14.73 -12.36
C GLN A 212 -5.32 13.43 -12.44
N PHE A 213 -6.50 13.39 -11.81
CA PHE A 213 -7.29 12.18 -11.64
C PHE A 213 -7.72 11.56 -12.98
N TRP A 214 -8.31 12.34 -13.90
CA TRP A 214 -8.89 11.77 -15.12
C TRP A 214 -7.84 11.15 -16.07
N PRO A 215 -6.71 11.82 -16.38
CA PRO A 215 -5.66 11.21 -17.19
C PRO A 215 -5.03 10.00 -16.50
N GLN A 216 -4.75 10.08 -15.19
CA GLN A 216 -4.17 8.94 -14.46
C GLN A 216 -5.12 7.74 -14.41
N LEU A 217 -6.42 7.96 -14.24
CA LEU A 217 -7.43 6.90 -14.29
C LEU A 217 -7.49 6.25 -15.68
N ALA A 218 -7.53 7.04 -16.75
CA ALA A 218 -7.55 6.52 -18.12
C ALA A 218 -6.31 5.68 -18.42
N ILE A 219 -5.11 6.17 -18.04
CA ILE A 219 -3.86 5.45 -18.20
C ILE A 219 -3.83 4.18 -17.35
N ALA A 220 -4.35 4.21 -16.11
CA ALA A 220 -4.43 3.04 -15.26
C ALA A 220 -5.33 1.96 -15.88
N LEU A 221 -6.50 2.32 -16.41
CA LEU A 221 -7.39 1.37 -17.08
C LEU A 221 -6.73 0.75 -18.32
N ALA A 222 -6.11 1.56 -19.17
CA ALA A 222 -5.38 1.06 -20.34
C ALA A 222 -4.21 0.14 -19.95
N SER A 223 -3.46 0.53 -18.91
CA SER A 223 -2.32 -0.26 -18.40
C SER A 223 -2.78 -1.59 -17.80
N ALA A 224 -3.91 -1.61 -17.09
CA ALA A 224 -4.48 -2.84 -16.53
C ALA A 224 -4.82 -3.85 -17.64
N VAL A 225 -5.44 -3.39 -18.73
CA VAL A 225 -5.77 -4.24 -19.89
C VAL A 225 -4.49 -4.77 -20.55
N LEU A 226 -3.51 -3.93 -20.81
CA LEU A 226 -2.25 -4.35 -21.43
C LEU A 226 -1.43 -5.29 -20.55
N LEU A 227 -1.41 -5.07 -19.23
CA LEU A 227 -0.78 -5.98 -18.26
C LEU A 227 -1.51 -7.31 -18.19
N GLN A 228 -2.84 -7.31 -18.26
CA GLN A 228 -3.63 -8.54 -18.32
C GLN A 228 -3.27 -9.36 -19.56
N PHE A 229 -3.20 -8.74 -20.75
CA PHE A 229 -2.75 -9.45 -21.95
C PHE A 229 -1.30 -9.93 -21.84
N SER A 230 -0.42 -9.12 -21.24
CA SER A 230 1.01 -9.47 -21.09
C SER A 230 1.24 -10.60 -20.09
N THR A 231 0.40 -10.73 -19.07
CA THR A 231 0.44 -11.82 -18.09
C THR A 231 -0.20 -13.08 -18.64
N SER A 232 -1.41 -12.99 -19.20
CA SER A 232 -2.09 -14.13 -19.84
C SER A 232 -1.27 -14.71 -21.01
N GLY A 233 -0.62 -13.87 -21.82
CA GLY A 233 0.19 -14.31 -22.95
C GLY A 233 1.41 -15.16 -22.56
N ARG A 234 1.94 -14.99 -21.33
CA ARG A 234 3.07 -15.81 -20.83
C ARG A 234 2.68 -17.26 -20.57
N ALA A 235 1.39 -17.57 -20.39
CA ALA A 235 0.93 -18.96 -20.27
C ALA A 235 1.15 -19.75 -21.58
N PHE A 236 1.13 -19.06 -22.73
CA PHE A 236 1.32 -19.67 -24.05
C PHE A 236 2.75 -19.50 -24.59
N SER A 237 3.51 -18.54 -24.07
CA SER A 237 4.92 -18.32 -24.41
C SER A 237 5.74 -18.04 -23.14
N PRO A 238 6.11 -19.10 -22.39
CA PRO A 238 6.92 -18.95 -21.18
C PRO A 238 8.28 -18.34 -21.50
N SER A 239 8.77 -17.45 -20.63
CA SER A 239 10.15 -16.94 -20.67
C SER A 239 10.74 -16.94 -19.27
N GLN A 240 12.07 -16.94 -19.16
CA GLN A 240 12.79 -16.79 -17.90
C GLN A 240 12.26 -15.57 -17.12
N THR A 241 11.82 -15.79 -15.89
CA THR A 241 11.25 -14.75 -15.01
C THR A 241 12.26 -14.34 -13.95
N GLY A 242 12.43 -13.03 -13.75
CA GLY A 242 13.26 -12.48 -12.66
C GLY A 242 13.20 -10.95 -12.61
N TYR A 243 13.89 -10.33 -11.66
CA TYR A 243 13.91 -8.86 -11.48
C TYR A 243 14.41 -8.07 -12.72
N GLY A 244 15.09 -8.74 -13.66
CA GLY A 244 15.47 -8.17 -14.95
C GLY A 244 14.33 -8.11 -15.98
N ASP A 245 13.16 -8.68 -15.69
CA ASP A 245 11.99 -8.61 -16.57
C ASP A 245 11.19 -7.32 -16.30
N ALA A 246 10.99 -6.54 -17.35
CA ALA A 246 10.33 -5.25 -17.32
C ALA A 246 8.88 -5.31 -16.81
N ILE A 247 8.22 -6.48 -16.86
CA ILE A 247 6.84 -6.60 -16.38
C ILE A 247 6.69 -6.44 -14.86
N TYR A 248 7.73 -6.78 -14.08
CA TYR A 248 7.66 -6.62 -12.62
C TYR A 248 7.71 -5.14 -12.25
N TRP A 249 8.59 -4.39 -12.90
CA TRP A 249 8.70 -2.94 -12.73
C TRP A 249 7.42 -2.22 -13.15
N SER A 250 6.79 -2.63 -14.26
CA SER A 250 5.50 -2.06 -14.64
C SER A 250 4.39 -2.39 -13.65
N LEU A 251 4.38 -3.57 -13.04
CA LEU A 251 3.40 -3.90 -12.00
C LEU A 251 3.54 -3.00 -10.77
N PHE A 252 4.76 -2.78 -10.27
CA PHE A 252 4.99 -1.86 -9.14
C PHE A 252 4.62 -0.42 -9.47
N ALA A 253 5.01 0.07 -10.65
CA ALA A 253 4.64 1.39 -11.12
C ALA A 253 3.12 1.54 -11.30
N PHE A 254 2.43 0.49 -11.75
CA PHE A 254 0.98 0.45 -11.87
C PHE A 254 0.29 0.54 -10.51
N LEU A 255 0.75 -0.21 -9.50
CA LEU A 255 0.21 -0.13 -8.14
C LEU A 255 0.40 1.27 -7.54
N LEU A 256 1.57 1.88 -7.76
CA LEU A 256 1.82 3.27 -7.38
C LEU A 256 0.88 4.23 -8.12
N LEU A 257 0.58 3.99 -9.40
CA LEU A 257 -0.36 4.81 -10.16
C LEU A 257 -1.79 4.70 -9.61
N CYS A 258 -2.23 3.50 -9.22
CA CYS A 258 -3.52 3.32 -8.55
C CYS A 258 -3.57 4.11 -7.23
N ALA A 259 -2.51 4.04 -6.43
CA ALA A 259 -2.41 4.80 -5.18
C ALA A 259 -2.41 6.33 -5.43
N ALA A 260 -1.68 6.81 -6.44
CA ALA A 260 -1.64 8.21 -6.83
C ALA A 260 -3.01 8.71 -7.32
N THR A 261 -3.69 7.92 -8.16
CA THR A 261 -5.04 8.23 -8.66
C THR A 261 -6.05 8.30 -7.52
N ALA A 262 -6.00 7.35 -6.58
CA ALA A 262 -6.87 7.36 -5.40
C ALA A 262 -6.60 8.58 -4.52
N LEU A 263 -5.32 8.90 -4.26
CA LEU A 263 -4.94 10.10 -3.50
C LEU A 263 -5.43 11.38 -4.17
N ALA A 264 -5.31 11.47 -5.51
CA ALA A 264 -5.85 12.56 -6.31
C ALA A 264 -7.34 12.75 -6.09
N PHE A 265 -8.13 11.69 -6.17
CA PHE A 265 -9.56 11.72 -5.86
C PHE A 265 -9.83 12.23 -4.44
N PHE A 266 -9.14 11.70 -3.44
CA PHE A 266 -9.37 12.06 -2.03
C PHE A 266 -9.06 13.53 -1.74
N TYR A 267 -7.89 14.04 -2.11
CA TYR A 267 -7.57 15.45 -1.82
C TYR A 267 -8.44 16.41 -2.64
N THR A 268 -8.86 16.02 -3.85
CA THR A 268 -9.80 16.81 -4.68
C THR A 268 -11.15 16.93 -4.00
N ARG A 269 -11.66 15.83 -3.43
CA ARG A 269 -12.92 15.80 -2.67
C ARG A 269 -12.80 16.53 -1.34
N ALA A 270 -11.64 16.52 -0.71
CA ALA A 270 -11.37 17.22 0.55
C ALA A 270 -11.10 18.72 0.38
N ALA A 271 -10.83 19.21 -0.83
CA ALA A 271 -10.46 20.59 -1.10
C ALA A 271 -11.46 21.65 -0.55
N PRO A 272 -12.80 21.48 -0.58
CA PRO A 272 -13.72 22.43 0.04
C PRO A 272 -13.45 22.69 1.52
N SER A 273 -12.95 21.70 2.27
CA SER A 273 -12.60 21.87 3.69
C SER A 273 -11.44 22.85 3.91
N VAL A 274 -10.56 23.00 2.90
CA VAL A 274 -9.42 23.93 2.94
C VAL A 274 -9.90 25.38 2.86
N ALA A 275 -11.09 25.65 2.29
CA ALA A 275 -11.63 27.00 2.14
C ALA A 275 -12.10 27.62 3.48
N GLN A 276 -12.18 26.84 4.56
CA GLN A 276 -12.56 27.33 5.88
C GLN A 276 -11.53 28.33 6.44
N ALA A 277 -11.99 29.43 7.03
CA ALA A 277 -11.16 30.58 7.42
C ALA A 277 -10.00 30.22 8.37
N ASP A 278 -10.17 29.21 9.23
CA ASP A 278 -9.19 28.82 10.25
C ASP A 278 -8.35 27.59 9.85
N TYR A 279 -8.48 27.07 8.62
CA TYR A 279 -7.81 25.82 8.23
C TYR A 279 -6.28 25.88 8.42
N LEU A 280 -5.67 26.99 7.99
CA LEU A 280 -4.22 27.22 8.10
C LEU A 280 -3.78 27.59 9.52
N GLY A 281 -4.66 28.20 10.32
CA GLY A 281 -4.44 28.51 11.73
C GLY A 281 -4.38 27.26 12.61
N VAL A 282 -5.29 26.32 12.38
CA VAL A 282 -5.37 25.03 13.10
C VAL A 282 -4.30 24.03 12.64
N HIS A 283 -3.97 23.98 11.34
CA HIS A 283 -3.11 22.94 10.76
C HIS A 283 -1.72 23.44 10.30
N LYS A 284 -1.04 24.21 11.17
CA LYS A 284 0.22 24.94 10.85
C LYS A 284 1.30 24.09 10.17
N LEU A 285 1.62 22.90 10.70
CA LEU A 285 2.71 22.05 10.18
C LEU A 285 2.25 20.99 9.16
N THR A 286 0.98 20.56 9.20
CA THR A 286 0.54 19.34 8.51
C THR A 286 -0.48 19.51 7.41
N ALA A 287 -0.94 20.74 7.15
CA ALA A 287 -2.05 20.99 6.22
C ALA A 287 -1.95 20.28 4.86
N PHE A 288 -0.73 20.03 4.35
CA PHE A 288 -0.53 19.54 2.98
C PHE A 288 0.34 18.29 2.84
N TRP A 289 0.39 17.44 3.88
CA TRP A 289 1.16 16.18 3.84
C TRP A 289 0.80 15.28 2.64
N PHE A 290 -0.45 15.34 2.16
CA PHE A 290 -0.92 14.59 0.99
C PHE A 290 -0.25 15.05 -0.31
N LEU A 291 0.14 16.34 -0.43
CA LEU A 291 0.92 16.83 -1.56
C LEU A 291 2.34 16.25 -1.53
N THR A 292 2.94 16.18 -0.35
CA THR A 292 4.26 15.54 -0.15
C THR A 292 4.20 14.04 -0.42
N LEU A 293 3.16 13.35 0.03
CA LEU A 293 2.95 11.94 -0.26
C LEU A 293 2.72 11.70 -1.77
N GLY A 294 1.89 12.53 -2.41
CA GLY A 294 1.66 12.45 -3.86
C GLY A 294 2.93 12.70 -4.66
N LEU A 295 3.75 13.67 -4.24
CA LEU A 295 5.07 13.91 -4.83
C LEU A 295 6.00 12.71 -4.66
N ALA A 296 6.06 12.11 -3.46
CA ALA A 296 6.89 10.94 -3.20
C ALA A 296 6.45 9.72 -4.03
N ILE A 297 5.15 9.41 -4.03
CA ILE A 297 4.58 8.32 -4.85
C ILE A 297 4.89 8.57 -6.33
N GLY A 298 4.71 9.79 -6.82
CA GLY A 298 4.99 10.15 -8.20
C GLY A 298 6.47 10.02 -8.57
N LEU A 299 7.40 10.50 -7.72
CA LEU A 299 8.84 10.39 -7.98
C LEU A 299 9.31 8.93 -7.97
N ILE A 300 8.86 8.13 -7.01
CA ILE A 300 9.15 6.69 -6.97
C ILE A 300 8.56 6.03 -8.22
N GLY A 301 7.32 6.38 -8.57
CA GLY A 301 6.65 5.88 -9.77
C GLY A 301 7.41 6.20 -11.07
N VAL A 302 7.95 7.42 -11.20
CA VAL A 302 8.82 7.81 -12.32
C VAL A 302 10.06 6.91 -12.38
N ILE A 303 10.77 6.74 -11.27
CA ILE A 303 11.99 5.91 -11.21
C ILE A 303 11.68 4.46 -11.59
N VAL A 304 10.65 3.86 -10.96
CA VAL A 304 10.24 2.48 -11.20
C VAL A 304 9.82 2.26 -12.65
N SER A 305 9.02 3.19 -13.22
CA SER A 305 8.59 3.11 -14.62
C SER A 305 9.76 3.28 -15.59
N PHE A 306 10.72 4.15 -15.27
CA PHE A 306 11.91 4.38 -16.08
C PHE A 306 12.81 3.14 -16.14
N VAL A 307 12.98 2.43 -15.02
CA VAL A 307 13.70 1.14 -14.99
C VAL A 307 13.00 0.12 -15.87
N GLY A 308 11.68 -0.06 -15.72
CA GLY A 308 10.90 -0.96 -16.55
C GLY A 308 10.98 -0.61 -18.05
N LEU A 309 10.87 0.68 -18.39
CA LEU A 309 11.02 1.17 -19.76
C LEU A 309 12.41 0.84 -20.33
N SER A 310 13.47 1.07 -19.56
CA SER A 310 14.85 0.82 -19.98
C SER A 310 15.11 -0.67 -20.22
N LEU A 311 14.58 -1.54 -19.36
CA LEU A 311 14.66 -2.99 -19.53
C LEU A 311 13.89 -3.46 -20.77
N SER A 312 12.69 -2.93 -21.00
CA SER A 312 11.91 -3.21 -22.20
C SER A 312 12.64 -2.81 -23.48
N VAL A 313 13.20 -1.59 -23.53
CA VAL A 313 13.98 -1.11 -24.68
C VAL A 313 15.21 -2.00 -24.89
N SER A 314 15.96 -2.30 -23.83
CA SER A 314 17.16 -3.13 -23.90
C SER A 314 16.86 -4.54 -24.41
N LEU A 315 15.76 -5.14 -23.95
CA LEU A 315 15.30 -6.46 -24.41
C LEU A 315 14.90 -6.44 -25.89
N LEU A 316 14.18 -5.40 -26.34
CA LEU A 316 13.82 -5.26 -27.75
C LEU A 316 15.05 -5.06 -28.63
N VAL A 317 16.00 -4.23 -28.22
CA VAL A 317 17.28 -4.03 -28.95
C VAL A 317 18.10 -5.31 -29.00
N ALA A 318 18.20 -6.05 -27.90
CA ALA A 318 18.91 -7.32 -27.88
C ALA A 318 18.30 -8.31 -28.88
N LYS A 319 16.96 -8.39 -28.92
CA LYS A 319 16.24 -9.26 -29.87
C LYS A 319 16.43 -8.81 -31.32
N THR A 320 16.32 -7.51 -31.63
CA THR A 320 16.53 -7.01 -33.00
C THR A 320 17.96 -7.24 -33.49
N VAL A 321 18.97 -6.96 -32.67
CA VAL A 321 20.39 -7.15 -33.03
C VAL A 321 20.73 -8.62 -33.21
N SER A 322 20.09 -9.50 -32.44
CA SER A 322 20.30 -10.96 -32.54
C SER A 322 19.65 -11.62 -33.76
N GLN A 323 18.98 -10.85 -34.63
CA GLN A 323 18.32 -11.31 -35.85
C GLN A 323 18.95 -10.68 -37.11
N PRO A 324 20.10 -11.19 -37.59
CA PRO A 324 20.68 -10.76 -38.86
C PRO A 324 19.70 -10.97 -40.03
N PRO A 325 19.60 -10.03 -40.99
CA PRO A 325 18.76 -10.20 -42.18
C PRO A 325 19.15 -11.46 -42.97
N GLY A 326 18.15 -12.20 -43.45
CA GLY A 326 18.35 -13.33 -44.37
C GLY A 326 18.67 -14.69 -43.73
N ILE A 327 18.65 -14.79 -42.40
CA ILE A 327 18.81 -16.07 -41.67
C ILE A 327 17.47 -16.50 -41.06
N ALA A 328 17.13 -17.78 -41.19
CA ALA A 328 15.95 -18.35 -40.54
C ALA A 328 16.10 -18.33 -39.01
N ILE A 329 15.07 -17.86 -38.29
CA ILE A 329 15.07 -17.81 -36.83
C ILE A 329 14.83 -19.24 -36.30
N THR A 330 15.87 -19.83 -35.72
CA THR A 330 15.81 -21.20 -35.15
C THR A 330 15.56 -21.23 -33.65
N ASP A 331 15.74 -20.11 -32.94
CA ASP A 331 15.49 -19.97 -31.51
C ASP A 331 14.29 -19.03 -31.26
N PRO A 332 13.15 -19.57 -30.79
CA PRO A 332 11.96 -18.77 -30.49
C PRO A 332 12.18 -17.64 -29.48
N ASN A 333 13.17 -17.76 -28.58
CA ASN A 333 13.44 -16.72 -27.58
C ASN A 333 14.00 -15.42 -28.18
N LYS A 334 14.59 -15.52 -29.38
CA LYS A 334 15.09 -14.36 -30.12
C LYS A 334 13.96 -13.56 -30.76
N ILE A 335 12.77 -14.14 -30.92
CA ILE A 335 11.62 -13.48 -31.55
C ILE A 335 11.08 -12.37 -30.64
N ILE A 336 10.81 -11.20 -31.23
CA ILE A 336 10.09 -10.11 -30.56
C ILE A 336 8.63 -10.52 -30.45
N ARG A 337 8.14 -10.65 -29.22
CA ARG A 337 6.77 -11.05 -28.96
C ARG A 337 5.91 -9.82 -28.79
N ALA A 338 4.62 -9.90 -29.16
CA ALA A 338 3.67 -8.82 -28.92
C ALA A 338 3.62 -8.40 -27.43
N LEU A 339 3.76 -9.36 -26.51
CA LEU A 339 3.83 -9.07 -25.08
C LEU A 339 5.02 -8.21 -24.67
N ASP A 340 6.16 -8.30 -25.37
CA ASP A 340 7.33 -7.47 -25.06
C ASP A 340 7.04 -5.99 -25.39
N VAL A 341 6.29 -5.74 -26.48
CA VAL A 341 5.86 -4.41 -26.91
C VAL A 341 4.73 -3.86 -26.01
N PHE A 342 3.81 -4.71 -25.55
CA PHE A 342 2.79 -4.29 -24.59
C PHE A 342 3.40 -3.84 -23.26
N VAL A 343 4.38 -4.60 -22.73
CA VAL A 343 5.07 -4.22 -21.49
C VAL A 343 5.86 -2.92 -21.67
N LEU A 344 6.49 -2.70 -22.84
CA LEU A 344 7.13 -1.42 -23.18
C LEU A 344 6.11 -0.26 -23.12
N LEU A 345 4.97 -0.42 -23.80
CA LEU A 345 3.94 0.61 -23.88
C LEU A 345 3.34 0.93 -22.51
N VAL A 346 3.13 -0.09 -21.67
CA VAL A 346 2.69 0.09 -20.28
C VAL A 346 3.71 0.92 -19.50
N ASN A 347 4.99 0.53 -19.50
CA ASN A 347 6.01 1.26 -18.75
C ASN A 347 6.13 2.73 -19.20
N PHE A 348 6.01 2.99 -20.50
CA PHE A 348 5.99 4.35 -21.02
C PHE A 348 4.76 5.15 -20.54
N ALA A 349 3.57 4.54 -20.61
CA ALA A 349 2.34 5.19 -20.16
C ALA A 349 2.35 5.47 -18.64
N LEU A 350 2.86 4.52 -17.85
CA LEU A 350 3.04 4.68 -16.40
C LEU A 350 4.03 5.82 -16.09
N LEU A 351 5.15 5.90 -16.81
CA LEU A 351 6.13 6.99 -16.67
C LEU A 351 5.46 8.35 -16.91
N LEU A 352 4.68 8.47 -17.99
CA LEU A 352 3.93 9.69 -18.31
C LEU A 352 2.91 10.04 -17.21
N ALA A 353 2.14 9.07 -16.73
CA ALA A 353 1.14 9.29 -15.70
C ALA A 353 1.75 9.77 -14.38
N HIS A 354 2.89 9.19 -13.98
CA HIS A 354 3.63 9.61 -12.79
C HIS A 354 4.25 10.99 -12.96
N PHE A 355 4.80 11.29 -14.14
CA PHE A 355 5.34 12.62 -14.45
C PHE A 355 4.27 13.72 -14.38
N ILE A 356 3.06 13.47 -14.88
CA ILE A 356 1.90 14.37 -14.72
C ILE A 356 1.59 14.59 -13.23
N GLY A 357 1.54 13.50 -12.45
CA GLY A 357 1.29 13.57 -11.01
C GLY A 357 2.34 14.37 -10.24
N VAL A 358 3.63 14.17 -10.54
CA VAL A 358 4.75 14.95 -9.98
C VAL A 358 4.61 16.43 -10.32
N SER A 359 4.35 16.75 -11.58
CA SER A 359 4.22 18.14 -12.05
C SER A 359 3.09 18.88 -11.32
N ILE A 360 1.95 18.22 -11.18
CA ILE A 360 0.79 18.76 -10.46
C ILE A 360 1.07 18.87 -8.96
N ALA A 361 1.69 17.87 -8.34
CA ALA A 361 2.04 17.89 -6.92
C ALA A 361 3.01 19.02 -6.57
N VAL A 362 4.04 19.25 -7.40
CA VAL A 362 4.98 20.37 -7.25
C VAL A 362 4.25 21.71 -7.38
N PHE A 363 3.43 21.86 -8.42
CA PHE A 363 2.64 23.08 -8.63
C PHE A 363 1.74 23.38 -7.42
N LEU A 364 0.94 22.41 -6.97
CA LEU A 364 0.04 22.58 -5.84
C LEU A 364 0.79 22.84 -4.52
N THR A 365 1.97 22.25 -4.35
CA THR A 365 2.82 22.54 -3.17
C THR A 365 3.30 23.98 -3.17
N SER A 366 3.64 24.53 -4.34
CA SER A 366 4.00 25.94 -4.48
C SER A 366 2.82 26.87 -4.15
N GLU A 367 1.61 26.54 -4.63
CA GLU A 367 0.39 27.30 -4.34
C GLU A 367 0.02 27.25 -2.85
N ALA A 368 0.16 26.08 -2.23
CA ALA A 368 -0.06 25.89 -0.80
C ALA A 368 0.91 26.71 0.05
N THR A 369 2.17 26.81 -0.38
CA THR A 369 3.21 27.62 0.28
C THR A 369 2.91 29.11 0.15
N ARG A 370 2.52 29.58 -1.05
CA ARG A 370 2.08 30.97 -1.30
C ARG A 370 0.87 31.34 -0.45
N ALA A 371 -0.12 30.47 -0.35
CA ALA A 371 -1.32 30.69 0.47
C ALA A 371 -0.97 30.83 1.96
N ARG A 372 -0.06 29.99 2.48
CA ARG A 372 0.44 30.07 3.86
C ARG A 372 1.16 31.39 4.15
N PHE A 373 2.01 31.84 3.24
CA PHE A 373 2.71 33.11 3.39
C PHE A 373 1.74 34.29 3.46
N ARG A 374 0.77 34.35 2.55
CA ARG A 374 -0.29 35.38 2.54
C ARG A 374 -1.14 35.35 3.81
N PHE A 375 -1.48 34.16 4.30
CA PHE A 375 -2.24 34.00 5.55
C PHE A 375 -1.49 34.59 6.75
N ARG A 376 -0.18 34.32 6.89
CA ARG A 376 0.62 34.88 8.00
C ARG A 376 0.74 36.41 7.96
N ILE A 377 0.82 37.01 6.78
CA ILE A 377 0.92 38.47 6.65
C ILE A 377 -0.41 39.15 6.99
N ALA A 378 -1.53 38.48 6.71
CA ALA A 378 -2.87 39.00 7.00
C ALA A 378 -3.28 38.84 8.47
N GLU A 379 -2.55 38.07 9.28
CA GLU A 379 -2.81 37.90 10.71
C GLU A 379 -2.24 39.13 11.44
N PRO A 380 -3.08 39.95 12.13
CA PRO A 380 -2.58 41.12 12.85
C PRO A 380 -1.60 40.68 13.95
N PRO A 381 -0.56 41.49 14.26
CA PRO A 381 0.38 41.16 15.33
C PRO A 381 -0.41 40.93 16.62
N GLN A 382 -0.15 39.81 17.30
CA GLN A 382 -0.70 39.59 18.63
C GLN A 382 -0.13 40.66 19.55
N GLU A 383 -0.93 41.67 19.89
CA GLU A 383 -0.66 42.50 21.05
C GLU A 383 -0.39 41.56 22.22
N SER A 384 0.77 41.75 22.86
CA SER A 384 1.18 41.04 24.05
C SER A 384 0.01 41.04 25.03
N ARG A 385 -0.58 39.87 25.27
CA ARG A 385 -1.39 39.68 26.47
C ARG A 385 -0.44 39.85 27.65
N ALA A 386 -0.46 41.06 28.21
CA ALA A 386 0.13 41.42 29.47
C ALA A 386 -0.42 40.53 30.60
#